data_AF-R7RY13-F1
#
_entry.id   AF-R7RY13-F1
#
_cell.length_a   1.000
_cell.length_b   1.000
_cell.length_c   1.000
_cell.angle_alpha   90.00
_cell.angle_beta   90.00
_cell.angle_gamma   90.00
#
_symmetry.space_group_name_H-M   'P 1'
#
loop_
_entity.id
_entity.type
_entity.pdbx_description
1 polymer ?
#
loop_
_entity_poly.entity_id
_entity_poly.type
_entity_poly.pdbx_seq_one_letter_code
_entity_poly.pdbx_strand_id
1 'polypeptide(L)'
;SVIEDFRIGQEFVRGVQLATLDNGGLDLETVDRLRNPLRTPLNITDPDFRLSLDIFLATRNASQKTYHDIHQAMQRHNPESAVPSHAQMKRRVAELSGVTPTIHHMCINSCLAF
;
A
#
# COMPACT_ATOMS: atom_id res chain seq x y z
N SER A 1 -24.90 4.26 -27.92
CA SER A 1 -26.01 3.56 -28.60
C SER A 1 -26.51 2.50 -27.63
N VAL A 2 -27.81 2.26 -27.52
CA VAL A 2 -28.37 1.31 -26.53
C VAL A 2 -27.73 -0.08 -26.60
N ILE A 3 -27.33 -0.51 -27.79
CA ILE A 3 -26.63 -1.78 -28.02
C ILE A 3 -25.24 -1.79 -27.35
N GLU A 4 -24.53 -0.66 -27.43
CA GLU A 4 -23.20 -0.50 -26.84
C GLU A 4 -23.27 -0.47 -25.31
N ASP A 5 -24.28 0.20 -24.75
CA ASP A 5 -24.48 0.26 -23.31
C ASP A 5 -24.84 -1.13 -22.74
N PHE A 6 -25.64 -1.90 -23.47
CA PHE A 6 -25.96 -3.28 -23.10
C PHE A 6 -24.75 -4.22 -23.20
N ARG A 7 -23.88 -4.02 -24.19
CA ARG A 7 -22.61 -4.76 -24.33
C ARG A 7 -21.70 -4.49 -23.14
N ILE A 8 -21.51 -3.22 -22.78
CA ILE A 8 -20.72 -2.79 -21.62
C ILE A 8 -21.27 -3.41 -20.33
N GLY A 9 -22.60 -3.39 -20.13
CA GLY A 9 -23.24 -3.99 -18.96
C GLY A 9 -22.99 -5.49 -18.85
N GLN A 10 -23.04 -6.23 -19.95
CA GLN A 10 -22.75 -7.66 -19.96
C GLN A 10 -21.26 -7.96 -19.70
N GLU A 11 -20.36 -7.18 -20.28
CA GLU A 11 -18.93 -7.28 -19.99
C GLU A 11 -18.65 -7.01 -18.51
N PHE A 12 -19.38 -6.08 -17.90
CA PHE A 12 -19.29 -5.81 -16.47
C PHE A 12 -19.74 -6.98 -15.60
N VAL A 13 -20.92 -7.53 -15.86
CA VAL A 13 -21.41 -8.71 -15.13
C VAL A 13 -20.40 -9.87 -15.24
N ARG A 14 -19.88 -10.11 -16.45
CA ARG A 14 -18.89 -11.16 -16.69
C ARG A 14 -17.59 -10.90 -15.93
N GLY A 15 -17.10 -9.66 -15.93
CA GLY A 15 -15.88 -9.28 -15.21
C GLY A 15 -15.99 -9.54 -13.72
N VAL A 16 -17.11 -9.14 -13.08
CA VAL A 16 -17.35 -9.41 -11.66
C VAL A 16 -17.46 -10.91 -11.38
N GLN A 17 -18.15 -11.68 -12.24
CA GLN A 17 -18.30 -13.12 -12.06
C GLN A 17 -16.98 -13.89 -12.18
N LEU A 18 -16.04 -13.39 -12.98
CA LEU A 18 -14.73 -14.01 -13.21
C LEU A 18 -13.61 -13.36 -12.38
N ALA A 19 -13.94 -12.45 -11.47
CA ALA A 19 -12.96 -11.75 -10.67
C ALA A 19 -12.25 -12.71 -9.69
N THR A 20 -10.92 -12.62 -9.66
CA THR A 20 -10.02 -13.39 -8.82
C THR A 20 -8.89 -12.47 -8.33
N LEU A 21 -8.15 -12.89 -7.30
CA LEU A 21 -6.98 -12.12 -6.88
C LEU A 21 -5.89 -12.06 -7.96
N ASP A 22 -5.79 -13.09 -8.81
CA ASP A 22 -4.76 -13.18 -9.85
C ASP A 22 -5.03 -12.31 -11.09
N ASN A 23 -6.28 -11.88 -11.30
CA ASN A 23 -6.67 -11.04 -12.44
C ASN A 23 -7.09 -9.61 -12.06
N GLY A 24 -7.00 -9.23 -10.77
CA GLY A 24 -7.36 -7.91 -10.26
C GLY A 24 -6.23 -6.86 -10.27
N GLY A 25 -5.19 -7.04 -11.08
CA GLY A 25 -4.11 -6.05 -11.27
C GLY A 25 -3.15 -5.87 -10.08
N LEU A 26 -3.22 -6.73 -9.07
CA LEU A 26 -2.32 -6.71 -7.91
C LEU A 26 -0.96 -7.35 -8.26
N ASP A 27 0.11 -6.84 -7.65
CA ASP A 27 1.43 -7.48 -7.75
C ASP A 27 1.46 -8.83 -7.01
N LEU A 28 2.38 -9.72 -7.40
CA LEU A 28 2.47 -11.07 -6.86
C LEU A 28 2.71 -11.11 -5.35
N GLU A 29 3.49 -10.16 -4.81
CA GLU A 29 3.78 -10.07 -3.37
C GLU A 29 2.51 -9.70 -2.58
N THR A 30 1.70 -8.79 -3.12
CA THR A 30 0.40 -8.42 -2.56
C THR A 30 -0.60 -9.58 -2.62
N VAL A 31 -0.69 -10.30 -3.73
CA VAL A 31 -1.58 -11.48 -3.84
C VAL A 31 -1.16 -12.57 -2.86
N ASP A 32 0.15 -12.83 -2.72
CA ASP A 32 0.67 -13.80 -1.76
C ASP A 32 0.32 -13.40 -0.33
N ARG A 33 0.52 -12.13 0.05
CA ARG A 33 0.17 -11.62 1.39
C ARG A 33 -1.32 -11.73 1.69
N LEU A 34 -2.19 -11.48 0.71
CA LEU A 34 -3.64 -11.63 0.87
C LEU A 34 -4.04 -13.09 1.11
N ARG A 35 -3.35 -14.04 0.46
CA ARG A 35 -3.54 -15.48 0.67
C ARG A 35 -2.92 -15.98 1.97
N ASN A 36 -1.83 -15.35 2.40
CA ASN A 36 -1.02 -15.70 3.55
C ASN A 36 -0.94 -14.53 4.56
N PRO A 37 -2.06 -14.17 5.20
CA PRO A 37 -2.07 -13.04 6.13
C PRO A 37 -1.18 -13.30 7.35
N LEU A 38 -0.62 -12.23 7.91
CA LEU A 38 0.14 -12.27 9.15
C LEU A 38 -0.69 -12.93 10.26
N ARG A 39 -0.16 -14.02 10.83
CA ARG A 39 -0.81 -14.78 11.92
C ARG A 39 -0.30 -14.42 13.30
N THR A 40 0.75 -13.61 13.37
CA THR A 40 1.36 -13.17 14.63
C THR A 40 0.92 -11.75 14.97
N PRO A 41 0.75 -11.44 16.27
CA PRO A 41 0.45 -10.08 16.69
C PRO A 41 1.55 -9.13 16.24
N LEU A 42 1.12 -7.93 15.88
CA LEU A 42 2.02 -6.88 15.45
C LEU A 42 2.98 -6.49 16.58
N ASN A 43 4.28 -6.71 16.38
CA ASN A 43 5.28 -6.26 17.34
C ASN A 43 5.67 -4.79 17.08
N ILE A 44 5.10 -3.87 17.86
CA ILE A 44 5.46 -2.43 17.89
C ILE A 44 6.28 -2.09 19.15
N THR A 45 6.85 -3.08 19.84
CA THR A 45 7.61 -2.82 21.08
C THR A 45 9.03 -2.33 20.81
N ASP A 46 9.53 -2.51 19.58
CA ASP A 46 10.82 -1.95 19.16
C ASP A 46 10.77 -0.40 19.21
N PRO A 47 11.57 0.25 20.07
CA PRO A 47 11.48 1.70 20.27
C PRO A 47 11.78 2.51 19.01
N ASP A 48 12.74 2.05 18.20
CA ASP A 48 13.15 2.73 16.97
C ASP A 48 12.04 2.64 15.91
N PHE A 49 11.43 1.46 15.75
CA PHE A 49 10.27 1.28 14.89
C PHE A 49 9.07 2.09 15.38
N ARG A 50 8.81 2.13 16.69
CA ARG A 50 7.69 2.89 17.26
C ARG A 50 7.85 4.38 16.98
N LEU A 51 9.03 4.94 17.24
CA LEU A 51 9.35 6.33 16.97
C LEU A 51 9.22 6.65 15.48
N SER A 52 9.73 5.77 14.62
CA SER A 52 9.64 5.90 13.16
C SER A 52 8.19 5.86 12.67
N LEU A 53 7.34 5.02 13.27
CA LEU A 53 5.92 4.95 12.97
C LEU A 53 5.20 6.24 13.36
N ASP A 54 5.46 6.78 14.55
CA ASP A 54 4.87 8.03 15.01
C ASP A 54 5.27 9.20 14.08
N ILE A 55 6.54 9.28 13.66
CA ILE A 55 7.03 10.28 12.69
C ILE A 55 6.39 10.07 11.31
N PHE A 56 6.31 8.82 10.83
CA PHE A 56 5.69 8.49 9.54
C PHE A 56 4.23 8.94 9.49
N LEU A 57 3.47 8.69 10.56
CA LEU A 57 2.08 9.10 10.67
C LEU A 57 1.93 10.62 10.81
N ALA A 58 2.82 11.28 11.54
CA ALA A 58 2.83 12.74 11.66
C ALA A 58 3.18 13.45 10.34
N THR A 59 4.00 12.81 9.50
CA THR A 59 4.45 13.35 8.21
C THR A 59 3.60 12.93 7.01
N ARG A 60 2.45 12.26 7.24
CA ARG A 60 1.55 11.76 6.18
C ARG A 60 1.11 12.79 5.13
N ASN A 61 0.95 14.05 5.55
CA ASN A 61 0.52 15.17 4.69
C ASN A 61 1.69 16.04 4.24
N ALA A 62 2.91 15.69 4.66
CA ALA A 62 4.13 16.37 4.28
C ALA A 62 4.78 15.67 3.09
N SER A 63 5.81 16.31 2.54
CA SER A 63 6.62 15.69 1.49
C SER A 63 7.40 14.49 2.02
N GLN A 64 7.71 13.51 1.16
CA GLN A 64 8.64 12.42 1.49
C GLN A 64 10.01 12.96 1.95
N LYS A 65 10.42 14.14 1.47
CA LYS A 65 11.64 14.82 1.92
C LYS A 65 11.60 15.16 3.41
N THR A 66 10.44 15.52 3.95
CA THR A 66 10.29 15.84 5.38
C THR A 66 10.64 14.64 6.25
N TYR A 67 10.16 13.44 5.92
CA TYR A 67 10.56 12.22 6.63
C TYR A 67 12.06 11.96 6.49
N HIS A 68 12.61 12.13 5.28
CA HIS A 68 14.03 11.90 5.03
C HIS A 68 14.94 12.83 5.85
N ASP A 69 14.59 14.11 5.94
CA ASP A 69 15.36 15.09 6.70
C ASP A 69 15.34 14.76 8.21
N ILE A 70 14.20 14.28 8.73
CA ILE A 70 14.07 13.79 10.12
C ILE A 70 14.90 12.53 10.31
N HIS A 71 14.81 11.56 9.40
CA HIS A 71 15.60 10.32 9.43
C HIS A 71 17.11 10.63 9.48
N GLN A 72 17.60 11.57 8.67
CA GLN A 72 18.99 12.02 8.72
C GLN A 72 19.37 12.72 10.03
N ALA A 73 18.46 13.49 10.62
CA ALA A 73 18.69 14.12 11.92
C ALA A 73 18.80 13.06 13.04
N MET A 74 17.94 12.05 13.02
CA MET A 74 17.98 10.93 13.96
C MET A 74 19.29 10.12 13.82
N GLN A 75 19.71 9.82 12.59
CA GLN A 75 20.95 9.09 12.34
C GLN A 75 22.19 9.85 12.84
N ARG A 76 22.19 11.18 12.73
CA ARG A 76 23.26 12.03 13.29
C ARG A 76 23.25 12.05 14.81
N HIS A 77 22.07 12.02 15.42
CA HIS A 77 21.94 12.00 16.88
C HIS A 77 22.35 10.64 17.46
N ASN A 78 21.88 9.55 16.88
CA ASN A 78 22.19 8.19 17.31
C ASN A 78 22.51 7.29 16.11
N PRO A 79 23.80 7.16 15.74
CA PRO A 79 24.21 6.35 14.59
C PRO A 79 23.91 4.85 14.74
N GLU A 80 23.74 4.34 15.96
CA GLU A 80 23.44 2.93 16.21
C GLU A 80 21.94 2.61 16.10
N SER A 81 21.08 3.63 15.99
CA SER A 81 19.64 3.45 15.88
C SER A 81 19.27 2.80 14.54
N ALA A 82 18.37 1.80 14.61
CA ALA A 82 17.89 1.04 13.46
C ALA A 82 16.64 1.67 12.82
N VAL A 83 16.62 3.00 12.72
CA VAL A 83 15.49 3.78 12.18
C VAL A 83 15.23 3.40 10.72
N PRO A 84 14.04 2.87 10.37
CA PRO A 84 13.73 2.55 8.99
C PRO A 84 13.60 3.81 8.13
N SER A 85 14.07 3.71 6.89
CA SER A 85 13.80 4.70 5.84
C SER A 85 12.31 4.80 5.53
N HIS A 86 11.90 5.89 4.87
CA HIS A 86 10.51 6.10 4.46
C HIS A 86 9.95 4.94 3.62
N ALA A 87 10.75 4.36 2.72
CA ALA A 87 10.35 3.23 1.90
C ALA A 87 10.15 1.95 2.73
N GLN A 88 11.06 1.69 3.67
CA GLN A 88 10.92 0.57 4.62
C GLN A 88 9.69 0.75 5.52
N MET A 89 9.41 1.98 5.96
CA MET A 89 8.19 2.28 6.71
C MET A 89 6.92 2.03 5.88
N LYS A 90 6.86 2.49 4.62
CA LYS A 90 5.72 2.17 3.76
C LYS A 90 5.50 0.67 3.63
N ARG A 91 6.57 -0.09 3.37
CA ARG A 91 6.48 -1.54 3.19
C ARG A 91 6.01 -2.22 4.48
N ARG A 92 6.61 -1.89 5.62
CA ARG A 92 6.17 -2.40 6.93
C ARG A 92 4.71 -2.04 7.16
N VAL A 93 4.31 -0.77 7.08
CA VAL A 93 2.90 -0.38 7.28
C VAL A 93 1.94 -1.15 6.35
N ALA A 94 2.32 -1.39 5.09
CA ALA A 94 1.52 -2.18 4.15
C ALA A 94 1.43 -3.66 4.55
N GLU A 95 2.53 -4.27 4.98
CA GLU A 95 2.54 -5.62 5.54
C GLU A 95 1.61 -5.71 6.75
N LEU A 96 1.76 -4.79 7.70
CA LEU A 96 1.07 -4.81 8.98
C LEU A 96 -0.42 -4.52 8.87
N SER A 97 -0.81 -3.58 8.01
CA SER A 97 -2.21 -3.23 7.78
C SER A 97 -2.90 -4.15 6.77
N GLY A 98 -2.13 -4.87 5.95
CA GLY A 98 -2.62 -5.53 4.75
C GLY A 98 -3.06 -4.57 3.65
N VAL A 99 -2.92 -3.25 3.83
CA VAL A 99 -3.37 -2.23 2.90
C VAL A 99 -2.22 -1.83 1.98
N THR A 100 -2.35 -2.16 0.69
CA THR A 100 -1.45 -1.71 -0.37
C THR A 100 -2.15 -0.77 -1.34
N PRO A 101 -1.44 0.24 -1.87
CA PRO A 101 -2.00 1.10 -2.90
C PRO A 101 -2.12 0.31 -4.21
N THR A 102 -3.34 0.24 -4.74
CA THR A 102 -3.59 -0.23 -6.10
C THR A 102 -3.39 0.93 -7.06
N ILE A 103 -2.19 1.06 -7.62
CA ILE A 103 -1.86 2.15 -8.56
C ILE A 103 -2.14 1.67 -9.98
N HIS A 104 -3.31 2.04 -10.49
CA HIS A 104 -3.63 1.94 -11.92
C HIS A 104 -3.78 3.33 -12.50
N HIS A 105 -3.34 3.51 -13.74
CA HIS A 105 -3.69 4.70 -14.52
C HIS A 105 -5.20 4.68 -14.74
N MET A 106 -5.95 5.32 -13.85
CA MET A 106 -7.41 5.43 -13.97
C MET A 106 -7.71 6.25 -15.24
N CYS A 107 -8.35 5.61 -16.22
CA CYS A 107 -8.77 6.27 -17.45
C CYS A 107 -9.86 7.31 -17.13
N ILE A 108 -9.71 8.52 -17.65
CA ILE A 108 -10.65 9.64 -17.43
C ILE A 108 -12.06 9.36 -18.04
N ASN A 109 -12.20 8.39 -18.95
CA ASN A 109 -13.43 8.18 -19.74
C ASN A 109 -13.95 6.74 -19.83
N SER A 110 -13.37 5.77 -19.12
CA SER A 110 -13.89 4.39 -19.12
C SER A 110 -13.50 3.67 -17.83
N CYS A 111 -14.19 4.02 -16.74
CA CYS A 111 -14.05 3.36 -15.46
C CYS A 111 -14.80 2.02 -15.47
N LEU A 112 -14.16 1.00 -16.02
CA LEU A 112 -14.47 -0.40 -15.72
C LEU A 112 -13.27 -0.93 -14.95
N ALA A 113 -13.28 -0.76 -13.64
CA ALA A 113 -12.28 -1.39 -12.77
C ALA A 113 -12.81 -2.79 -12.39
N PHE A 114 -12.04 -3.83 -12.70
CA PHE A 114 -12.16 -5.18 -12.13
C PHE A 114 -10.90 -5.48 -11.34
#